data_AF-A0AAU6MEK7-F1
#
_entry.id   AF-A0AAU6MEK7-F1
#
_cell.length_a   1.000
_cell.length_b   1.000
_cell.length_c   1.000
_cell.angle_alpha   90.00
_cell.angle_beta   90.00
_cell.angle_gamma   90.00
#
_symmetry.space_group_name_H-M   'P 1'
#
loop_
_entity.id
_entity.type
_entity.pdbx_description
1 polymer ?
#
loop_
_entity_poly.entity_id
_entity_poly.type
_entity_poly.pdbx_seq_one_letter_code
_entity_poly.pdbx_strand_id
1 'polypeptide(L)'
;MAWDEWEQLKADAVQRHTTHLQINSASPDGGYSKAAGGPTVTGGLRSEKAAWVAAGEGVADQRKRLSKGLTALTNGQKGIGENEGCATAAAQGAVHTSWNNYVKTLGEKCQGLQQILEKTGSELLTTDEAVRDELNKLKTKYQDTPAAGGHAEGR
;
A
#
# COMPACT_ATOMS: atom_id res chain seq x y z
N MET A 1 -3.38 -58.25 19.24
CA MET A 1 -2.36 -58.50 18.20
C MET A 1 -2.11 -57.28 17.29
N ALA A 2 -2.43 -56.03 17.71
CA ALA A 2 -2.05 -54.80 16.99
C ALA A 2 -1.04 -53.93 17.79
N TRP A 3 -0.59 -54.46 18.94
CA TRP A 3 0.32 -53.76 19.85
C TRP A 3 1.77 -54.03 19.48
N ASP A 4 2.07 -55.25 19.04
CA ASP A 4 3.40 -55.65 18.53
C ASP A 4 3.76 -54.90 17.23
N GLU A 5 2.77 -54.60 16.39
CA GLU A 5 2.95 -53.76 15.19
C GLU A 5 3.29 -52.31 15.57
N TRP A 6 2.77 -51.83 16.70
CA TRP A 6 3.03 -50.48 17.19
C TRP A 6 4.44 -50.33 17.80
N GLU A 7 4.90 -51.36 18.51
CA GLU A 7 6.29 -51.46 18.99
C GLU A 7 7.28 -51.54 17.84
N GLN A 8 6.99 -52.35 16.80
CA GLN A 8 7.83 -52.40 15.61
C GLN A 8 7.92 -51.05 14.91
N LEU A 9 6.80 -50.33 14.74
CA LEU A 9 6.80 -49.01 14.10
C LEU A 9 7.63 -47.97 14.86
N LYS A 10 7.63 -48.02 16.20
CA LYS A 10 8.51 -47.18 17.03
C LYS A 10 9.97 -47.55 16.88
N ALA A 11 10.32 -48.84 16.93
CA ALA A 11 11.69 -49.29 16.76
C ALA A 11 12.24 -48.87 15.39
N ASP A 12 11.43 -49.02 14.35
CA ASP A 12 11.74 -48.64 12.97
C ASP A 12 11.89 -47.12 12.81
N ALA A 13 11.14 -46.31 13.57
CA ALA A 13 11.30 -44.85 13.60
C ALA A 13 12.60 -44.41 14.32
N VAL A 14 12.96 -45.07 15.43
CA VAL A 14 14.23 -44.82 16.14
C VAL A 14 15.42 -45.22 15.26
N GLN A 15 15.30 -46.30 14.50
CA GLN A 15 16.34 -46.77 13.56
C GLN A 15 16.43 -45.90 12.29
N ARG A 16 15.35 -45.22 11.89
CA ARG A 16 15.41 -44.16 10.87
C ARG A 16 16.05 -42.87 11.42
N HIS A 17 15.95 -42.62 12.72
CA HIS A 17 16.51 -41.42 13.37
C HIS A 17 18.06 -41.43 13.45
N THR A 18 18.70 -42.60 13.34
CA THR A 18 20.17 -42.71 13.19
C THR A 18 20.65 -42.43 11.76
N THR A 19 19.76 -42.50 10.77
CA THR A 19 20.00 -41.91 9.45
C THR A 19 19.58 -40.45 9.54
N HIS A 20 20.51 -39.60 9.97
CA HIS A 20 20.33 -38.14 10.06
C HIS A 20 19.47 -37.62 8.90
N LEU A 21 18.23 -37.23 9.19
CA LEU A 21 17.45 -36.36 8.32
C LEU A 21 18.24 -35.05 8.23
N GLN A 22 19.02 -34.89 7.16
CA GLN A 22 19.67 -33.62 6.83
C GLN A 22 18.60 -32.62 6.38
N ILE A 23 17.81 -32.14 7.34
CA ILE A 23 17.09 -30.88 7.21
C ILE A 23 18.15 -29.79 7.36
N ASN A 24 18.72 -29.37 6.23
CA ASN A 24 19.63 -28.23 6.06
C ASN A 24 20.59 -28.00 7.25
N SER A 25 21.55 -28.90 7.41
CA SER A 25 22.65 -28.70 8.36
C SER A 25 23.55 -27.56 7.90
N ALA A 26 23.36 -26.37 8.49
CA ALA A 26 24.43 -25.39 8.59
C ALA A 26 25.64 -26.06 9.27
N SER A 27 26.82 -25.91 8.68
CA SER A 27 28.04 -26.57 9.15
C SER A 27 28.40 -26.09 10.58
N PRO A 28 28.87 -26.97 11.50
CA PRO A 28 29.15 -26.57 12.88
C PRO A 28 30.48 -25.79 13.04
N ASP A 29 31.38 -25.89 12.05
CA ASP A 29 32.73 -25.35 12.16
C ASP A 29 33.03 -24.44 10.96
N GLY A 30 32.73 -23.15 11.09
CA GLY A 30 33.07 -22.19 10.05
C GLY A 30 32.44 -20.84 10.25
N GLY A 31 32.88 -20.12 11.27
CA GLY A 31 32.85 -18.66 11.36
C GLY A 31 31.49 -18.00 11.14
N TYR A 32 30.96 -17.38 12.18
CA TYR A 32 29.92 -16.36 12.08
C TYR A 32 30.47 -15.14 11.31
N SER A 33 30.65 -15.28 9.99
CA SER A 33 30.57 -14.11 9.13
C SER A 33 29.13 -13.65 9.27
N LYS A 34 28.98 -12.49 9.89
CA LYS A 34 27.78 -11.66 9.96
C LYS A 34 27.19 -11.56 8.54
N ALA A 35 26.40 -12.55 8.14
CA ALA A 35 25.73 -12.57 6.85
C ALA A 35 24.58 -11.56 6.96
N ALA A 36 24.92 -10.30 6.68
CA ALA A 36 23.98 -9.30 6.24
C ALA A 36 23.38 -9.82 4.91
N GLY A 37 22.38 -10.69 5.01
CA GLY A 37 21.80 -11.34 3.86
C GLY A 37 20.54 -12.06 4.27
N GLY A 38 19.42 -11.35 4.23
CA GLY A 38 18.11 -11.98 4.23
C GLY A 38 17.96 -12.97 3.06
N PRO A 39 16.87 -13.74 3.02
CA PRO A 39 16.66 -14.77 2.00
C PRO A 39 16.93 -14.20 0.58
N THR A 40 17.82 -14.86 -0.17
CA THR A 40 18.25 -14.46 -1.51
C THR A 40 17.09 -14.40 -2.51
N VAL A 41 16.00 -15.12 -2.25
CA VAL A 41 14.75 -15.08 -3.03
C VAL A 41 14.10 -13.69 -3.02
N THR A 42 14.27 -12.90 -1.95
CA THR A 42 13.74 -11.53 -1.88
C THR A 42 14.82 -10.46 -2.10
N GLY A 43 16.05 -10.84 -2.45
CA GLY A 43 17.16 -9.89 -2.56
C GLY A 43 17.48 -9.16 -1.25
N GLY A 44 17.15 -9.76 -0.10
CA GLY A 44 17.28 -9.12 1.21
C GLY A 44 16.17 -8.10 1.53
N LEU A 45 15.13 -7.97 0.69
CA LEU A 45 13.95 -7.17 1.02
C LEU A 45 13.24 -7.78 2.22
N ARG A 46 13.10 -6.97 3.27
CA ARG A 46 12.33 -7.28 4.46
C ARG A 46 11.12 -6.36 4.51
N SER A 47 9.94 -6.95 4.57
CA SER A 47 8.72 -6.22 4.88
C SER A 47 8.73 -5.85 6.36
N GLU A 48 8.79 -4.55 6.66
CA GLU A 48 8.82 -4.04 8.02
C GLU A 48 7.57 -3.20 8.30
N LYS A 49 6.87 -3.51 9.40
CA LYS A 49 5.70 -2.75 9.87
C LYS A 49 5.96 -1.25 9.90
N ALA A 50 7.12 -0.85 10.43
CA ALA A 50 7.50 0.55 10.54
C ALA A 50 7.58 1.24 9.18
N ALA A 51 8.08 0.56 8.15
CA ALA A 51 8.16 1.11 6.79
C ALA A 51 6.77 1.34 6.18
N TRP A 52 5.84 0.41 6.38
CA TRP A 52 4.46 0.54 5.91
C TRP A 52 3.69 1.66 6.62
N VAL A 53 3.84 1.74 7.95
CA VAL A 53 3.22 2.83 8.74
C VAL A 53 3.79 4.18 8.32
N ALA A 54 5.12 4.31 8.19
CA ALA A 54 5.75 5.55 7.74
C ALA A 54 5.30 5.96 6.32
N ALA A 55 5.12 4.99 5.42
CA ALA A 55 4.55 5.26 4.09
C ALA A 55 3.11 5.78 4.19
N GLY A 56 2.28 5.18 5.05
CA GLY A 56 0.92 5.64 5.34
C GLY A 56 0.88 7.08 5.86
N GLU A 57 1.74 7.41 6.84
CA GLU A 57 1.89 8.76 7.39
C GLU A 57 2.31 9.77 6.32
N GLY A 58 3.26 9.42 5.46
CA GLY A 58 3.69 10.27 4.34
C GLY A 58 2.54 10.58 3.37
N VAL A 59 1.69 9.58 3.06
CA VAL A 59 0.49 9.78 2.25
C VAL A 59 -0.54 10.66 2.97
N ALA A 60 -0.71 10.49 4.29
CA ALA A 60 -1.58 11.32 5.11
C ALA A 60 -1.14 12.79 5.09
N ASP A 61 0.16 13.05 5.18
CA ASP A 61 0.71 14.40 5.10
C ASP A 61 0.53 15.04 3.72
N GLN A 62 0.68 14.26 2.65
CA GLN A 62 0.35 14.73 1.31
C GLN A 62 -1.13 15.11 1.18
N ARG A 63 -2.05 14.31 1.74
CA ARG A 63 -3.48 14.64 1.80
C ARG A 63 -3.74 15.94 2.56
N LYS A 64 -3.07 16.17 3.69
CA LYS A 64 -3.18 17.44 4.44
C LYS A 64 -2.75 18.64 3.58
N ARG A 65 -1.67 18.50 2.79
CA ARG A 65 -1.21 19.53 1.86
C ARG A 65 -2.23 19.80 0.76
N LEU A 66 -2.83 18.77 0.17
CA LEU A 66 -3.91 18.92 -0.81
C LEU A 66 -5.12 19.68 -0.23
N SER A 67 -5.55 19.35 1.00
CA SER A 67 -6.65 20.04 1.68
C SER A 67 -6.35 21.53 1.93
N LYS A 68 -5.12 21.85 2.34
CA LYS A 68 -4.66 23.25 2.46
C LYS A 68 -4.70 23.98 1.12
N GLY A 69 -4.22 23.35 0.04
CA GLY A 69 -4.27 23.90 -1.31
C GLY A 69 -5.70 24.15 -1.79
N LEU A 70 -6.62 23.21 -1.54
CA LEU A 70 -8.04 23.35 -1.85
C LEU A 70 -8.69 24.52 -1.11
N THR A 71 -8.34 24.70 0.16
CA THR A 71 -8.81 25.82 0.99
C THR A 71 -8.31 27.15 0.43
N ALA A 72 -7.03 27.22 0.05
CA ALA A 72 -6.45 28.40 -0.58
C ALA A 72 -7.11 28.73 -1.93
N LEU A 73 -7.36 27.71 -2.77
CA LEU A 73 -8.07 27.84 -4.05
C LEU A 73 -9.49 28.39 -3.84
N THR A 74 -10.24 27.82 -2.90
CA THR A 74 -11.60 28.27 -2.56
C THR A 74 -11.59 29.71 -2.03
N ASN A 75 -10.63 30.06 -1.18
CA ASN A 75 -10.49 31.41 -0.65
C ASN A 75 -10.13 32.42 -1.74
N GLY A 76 -9.27 32.04 -2.69
CA GLY A 76 -8.91 32.89 -3.84
C GLY A 76 -10.06 33.17 -4.80
N GLN A 77 -11.13 32.36 -4.76
CA GLN A 77 -12.34 32.58 -5.56
C GLN A 77 -13.34 33.55 -4.91
N LYS A 78 -13.14 33.91 -3.63
CA LYS A 78 -14.04 34.84 -2.93
C LYS A 78 -13.99 36.23 -3.57
N GLY A 79 -15.14 36.89 -3.64
CA GLY A 79 -15.27 38.24 -4.20
C GLY A 79 -15.56 38.27 -5.70
N ILE A 80 -15.57 37.11 -6.36
CA ILE A 80 -16.13 36.97 -7.71
C ILE A 80 -17.64 36.81 -7.52
N GLY A 81 -18.39 37.87 -7.83
CA GLY A 81 -19.85 37.93 -7.72
C GLY A 81 -20.54 37.05 -8.78
N GLU A 82 -21.84 37.25 -8.98
CA GLU A 82 -22.57 36.57 -10.05
C GLU A 82 -21.97 36.94 -11.41
N ASN A 83 -21.64 35.93 -12.21
CA ASN A 83 -20.87 36.06 -13.46
C ASN A 83 -21.66 36.71 -14.61
N GLU A 84 -22.75 37.43 -14.32
CA GLU A 84 -23.68 37.96 -15.31
C GLU A 84 -22.94 38.90 -16.27
N GLY A 85 -22.82 38.47 -17.52
CA GLY A 85 -22.20 39.24 -18.61
C GLY A 85 -20.68 39.12 -18.74
N CYS A 86 -19.95 38.45 -17.84
CA CYS A 86 -18.49 38.29 -17.93
C CYS A 86 -18.08 36.84 -18.25
N ALA A 87 -17.80 36.57 -19.53
CA ALA A 87 -17.38 35.25 -20.00
C ALA A 87 -16.12 34.73 -19.28
N THR A 88 -15.17 35.60 -18.94
CA THR A 88 -13.95 35.23 -18.22
C THR A 88 -14.24 34.79 -16.78
N ALA A 89 -15.16 35.46 -16.08
CA ALA A 89 -15.56 35.07 -14.73
C ALA A 89 -16.29 33.71 -14.72
N ALA A 90 -17.16 33.48 -15.71
CA ALA A 90 -17.80 32.18 -15.92
C ALA A 90 -16.79 31.05 -16.19
N ALA A 91 -15.82 31.28 -17.09
CA ALA A 91 -14.77 30.32 -17.39
C ALA A 91 -13.90 30.02 -16.15
N GLN A 92 -13.53 31.04 -15.37
CA GLN A 92 -12.80 30.87 -14.13
C GLN A 92 -13.58 30.01 -13.11
N GLY A 93 -14.88 30.25 -12.94
CA GLY A 93 -15.74 29.45 -12.05
C GLY A 93 -15.81 27.97 -12.44
N ALA A 94 -15.89 27.69 -13.75
CA ALA A 94 -15.86 26.32 -14.27
C ALA A 94 -14.52 25.62 -13.99
N VAL A 95 -13.39 26.30 -14.25
CA VAL A 95 -12.05 25.79 -13.94
C VAL A 95 -11.87 25.56 -12.44
N HIS A 96 -12.29 26.50 -11.59
CA HIS A 96 -12.27 26.36 -10.13
C HIS A 96 -13.04 25.11 -9.68
N THR A 97 -14.25 24.91 -10.21
CA THR A 97 -15.10 23.77 -9.88
C THR A 97 -14.43 22.45 -10.26
N SER A 98 -13.88 22.37 -11.47
CA SER A 98 -13.16 21.17 -11.94
C SER A 98 -11.96 20.84 -11.04
N TRP A 99 -11.10 21.83 -10.75
CA TRP A 99 -9.94 21.63 -9.88
C TRP A 99 -10.33 21.25 -8.45
N ASN A 100 -11.37 21.87 -7.91
CA ASN A 100 -11.88 21.55 -6.59
C ASN A 100 -12.34 20.09 -6.50
N ASN A 101 -13.06 19.60 -7.51
CA ASN A 101 -13.50 18.21 -7.57
C ASN A 101 -12.30 17.25 -7.71
N TYR A 102 -11.38 17.54 -8.64
CA TYR A 102 -10.19 16.72 -8.85
C TYR A 102 -9.33 16.57 -7.58
N VAL A 103 -9.02 17.69 -6.91
CA VAL A 103 -8.18 17.68 -5.69
C VAL A 103 -8.88 16.96 -4.54
N LYS A 104 -10.21 17.08 -4.42
CA LYS A 104 -10.99 16.32 -3.43
C LYS A 104 -10.88 14.82 -3.68
N THR A 105 -11.14 14.36 -4.90
CA THR A 105 -11.05 12.94 -5.28
C THR A 105 -9.64 12.39 -5.08
N LEU A 106 -8.60 13.17 -5.41
CA LEU A 106 -7.22 12.80 -5.13
C LEU A 106 -6.96 12.65 -3.62
N GLY A 107 -7.52 13.55 -2.80
CA GLY A 107 -7.45 13.46 -1.35
C GLY A 107 -8.11 12.20 -0.77
N GLU A 108 -9.24 11.77 -1.33
CA GLU A 108 -9.91 10.51 -0.98
C GLU A 108 -9.07 9.29 -1.40
N LYS A 109 -8.44 9.33 -2.58
CA LYS A 109 -7.52 8.29 -3.02
C LYS A 109 -6.32 8.16 -2.09
N CYS A 110 -5.73 9.28 -1.66
CA CYS A 110 -4.68 9.29 -0.65
C CYS A 110 -5.17 8.70 0.68
N GLN A 111 -6.39 9.01 1.13
CA GLN A 111 -6.97 8.40 2.33
C GLN A 111 -7.09 6.87 2.19
N GLY A 112 -7.59 6.37 1.06
CA GLY A 112 -7.69 4.94 0.82
C GLY A 112 -6.32 4.26 0.82
N LEU A 113 -5.33 4.86 0.17
CA LEU A 113 -3.96 4.34 0.15
C LEU A 113 -3.34 4.32 1.55
N GLN A 114 -3.49 5.40 2.34
CA GLN A 114 -3.03 5.45 3.73
C GLN A 114 -3.57 4.26 4.54
N GLN A 115 -4.88 4.01 4.46
CA GLN A 115 -5.52 2.92 5.22
C GLN A 115 -4.99 1.54 4.81
N ILE A 116 -4.71 1.30 3.53
CA ILE A 116 -4.11 0.06 3.05
C ILE A 116 -2.71 -0.12 3.64
N LEU A 117 -1.87 0.91 3.54
CA LEU A 117 -0.50 0.88 4.05
C LEU A 117 -0.44 0.66 5.56
N GLU A 118 -1.28 1.35 6.34
CA GLU A 118 -1.37 1.19 7.79
C GLU A 118 -1.82 -0.24 8.17
N LYS A 119 -2.81 -0.80 7.47
CA LYS A 119 -3.29 -2.18 7.69
C LYS A 119 -2.23 -3.22 7.38
N THR A 120 -1.52 -3.09 6.25
CA THR A 120 -0.40 -3.98 5.89
C THR A 120 0.70 -3.94 6.94
N GLY A 121 1.00 -2.76 7.48
CA GLY A 121 1.95 -2.62 8.59
C GLY A 121 1.45 -3.25 9.89
N SER A 122 0.18 -3.05 10.26
CA SER A 122 -0.36 -3.57 11.51
C SER A 122 -0.52 -5.09 11.53
N GLU A 123 -0.90 -5.67 10.39
CA GLU A 123 -1.21 -7.09 10.23
C GLU A 123 -0.14 -7.76 9.38
N LEU A 124 1.07 -7.94 9.93
CA LEU A 124 2.25 -8.55 9.28
C LEU A 124 2.06 -10.03 8.80
N LEU A 125 0.81 -10.51 8.76
CA LEU A 125 0.32 -11.78 8.22
C LEU A 125 -0.62 -11.60 7.01
N THR A 126 -0.89 -10.37 6.57
CA THR A 126 -1.56 -10.13 5.29
C THR A 126 -0.60 -10.51 4.16
N THR A 127 -1.00 -11.46 3.33
CA THR A 127 -0.17 -11.93 2.21
C THR A 127 0.03 -10.81 1.19
N ASP A 128 1.14 -10.85 0.46
CA ASP A 128 1.41 -9.90 -0.63
C ASP A 128 0.26 -9.88 -1.67
N GLU A 129 -0.43 -11.00 -1.83
CA GLU A 129 -1.61 -11.12 -2.69
C GLU A 129 -2.80 -10.31 -2.17
N ALA A 130 -3.11 -10.38 -0.86
CA ALA A 130 -4.17 -9.58 -0.26
C ALA A 130 -3.86 -8.07 -0.36
N VAL A 131 -2.60 -7.67 -0.14
CA VAL A 131 -2.17 -6.27 -0.30
C VAL A 131 -2.34 -5.82 -1.75
N ARG A 132 -1.96 -6.66 -2.72
CA ARG A 132 -2.13 -6.39 -4.14
C ARG A 132 -3.61 -6.21 -4.50
N ASP A 133 -4.49 -7.05 -3.97
CA ASP A 133 -5.92 -6.98 -4.24
C ASP A 133 -6.55 -5.69 -3.72
N GLU A 134 -6.20 -5.25 -2.51
CA GLU A 134 -6.67 -3.97 -1.96
C GLU A 134 -6.16 -2.78 -2.79
N LEU A 135 -4.89 -2.80 -3.22
CA LEU A 135 -4.34 -1.78 -4.10
C LEU A 135 -5.04 -1.76 -5.48
N ASN A 136 -5.38 -2.92 -6.02
CA ASN A 136 -6.13 -3.03 -7.27
C ASN A 136 -7.56 -2.49 -7.13
N LYS A 137 -8.26 -2.79 -6.03
CA LYS A 137 -9.59 -2.20 -5.74
C LYS A 137 -9.51 -0.68 -5.69
N LEU A 138 -8.49 -0.14 -5.00
CA LEU A 138 -8.25 1.30 -4.94
C LEU A 138 -7.98 1.88 -6.34
N LYS A 139 -7.13 1.21 -7.12
CA LYS A 139 -6.81 1.62 -8.50
C LYS A 139 -8.08 1.66 -9.35
N THR A 140 -8.89 0.62 -9.34
CA THR A 140 -10.16 0.56 -10.10
C THR A 140 -11.12 1.65 -9.67
N LYS A 141 -11.30 1.87 -8.36
CA LYS A 141 -12.19 2.92 -7.83
C LYS A 141 -11.84 4.33 -8.33
N TYR A 142 -10.55 4.60 -8.57
CA TYR A 142 -10.06 5.93 -8.97
C TYR A 142 -9.45 5.96 -10.38
N GLN A 143 -9.58 4.89 -11.17
CA GLN A 143 -9.16 4.85 -12.58
C GLN A 143 -9.98 5.83 -13.44
N ASP A 144 -11.18 6.17 -12.96
CA ASP A 144 -12.14 7.08 -13.60
C ASP A 144 -12.03 8.53 -13.10
N THR A 145 -10.93 8.93 -12.48
CA THR A 145 -10.64 10.36 -12.32
C THR A 145 -9.76 10.78 -13.49
N PRO A 146 -10.33 11.12 -14.66
CA PRO A 146 -9.54 11.73 -15.72
C PRO A 146 -8.80 12.93 -15.13
N ALA A 147 -7.61 13.24 -15.65
CA ALA A 147 -6.90 14.46 -15.28
C ALA A 147 -7.75 15.68 -15.70
N ALA A 148 -8.70 16.07 -14.84
CA ALA A 148 -9.78 16.99 -15.17
C ALA A 148 -9.34 18.46 -15.22
N GLY A 149 -8.06 18.73 -14.94
CA GLY A 149 -7.48 20.06 -15.06
C GLY A 149 -7.34 20.48 -16.51
N GLY A 150 -8.43 20.86 -17.16
CA GLY A 150 -8.40 21.55 -18.46
C GLY A 150 -9.12 20.89 -19.64
N HIS A 151 -10.08 19.97 -19.45
CA HIS A 151 -11.00 19.69 -20.54
C HIS A 151 -12.02 20.83 -20.66
N ALA A 152 -11.70 21.76 -21.56
CA ALA A 152 -12.75 22.50 -22.25
C ALA A 152 -13.55 21.48 -23.05
N GLU A 153 -14.77 21.15 -22.62
CA GLU A 153 -15.78 20.73 -23.59
C GLU A 153 -15.86 21.88 -24.60
N GLY A 154 -15.49 21.55 -25.83
CA GLY A 154 -15.31 22.51 -26.90
C GLY A 154 -16.53 23.38 -27.10
N ARG A 155 -16.23 24.61 -27.53
CA ARG A 155 -17.14 25.61 -28.07
C ARG A 155 -18.07 25.04 -29.15
#